data_AF-A0A2Z3R4U5-F1
#
_entry.id   AF-A0A2Z3R4U5-F1
#
_cell.length_a   1.000
_cell.length_b   1.000
_cell.length_c   1.000
_cell.angle_alpha   90.00
_cell.angle_beta   90.00
_cell.angle_gamma   90.00
#
_symmetry.space_group_name_H-M   'P 1'
#
loop_
_entity.id
_entity.type
_entity.pdbx_description
1 polymer ?
#
loop_
_entity_poly.entity_id
_entity_poly.type
_entity_poly.pdbx_seq_one_letter_code
_entity_poly.pdbx_strand_id
1 'polypeptide(L)'
;MHISVEINTAYEGRNDQVAGFFARDNDTGSIYLLHSGRVGGGTKGVGQSAFLTWSDQRPVDVVDSSGSLRKGVLVMPIDGIAASRSAVRYIDIIVQFKLAVRAGDMETREFHRKKKEFDDFYSEARGRRMGRRSAEIDYLSRHGEVVDALNAWRTSDLLPKGGRVVKNALIDMGVTVGRDLVEVFEVKTSTARSDLYTAIGQLMVHGAAADCRRVIVLPHKEIIASDLKAALQRLRIELLKFKLDERKATILRRRTNNSKRDTLKRGP
;
A
#
# COMPACT_ATOMS: atom_id res chain seq x y z
N MET A 1 6.26 28.39 14.66
CA MET A 1 5.14 27.54 14.23
C MET A 1 5.57 26.85 12.95
N HIS A 2 5.72 25.53 12.91
CA HIS A 2 6.22 24.81 11.73
C HIS A 2 5.07 23.98 11.14
N ILE A 3 4.47 24.46 10.05
CA ILE A 3 3.40 23.74 9.33
C ILE A 3 4.02 22.63 8.50
N SER A 4 3.64 21.37 8.77
CA SER A 4 4.18 20.20 8.04
C SER A 4 3.54 20.03 6.66
N VAL A 5 2.25 20.29 6.53
CA VAL A 5 1.49 20.26 5.27
C VAL A 5 0.32 21.23 5.37
N GLU A 6 -0.04 21.83 4.25
CA GLU A 6 -1.25 22.63 4.08
C GLU A 6 -2.09 21.98 2.99
N ILE A 7 -3.35 21.65 3.29
CA ILE A 7 -4.28 21.00 2.35
C ILE A 7 -5.45 21.94 2.12
N ASN A 8 -5.25 22.90 1.22
CA ASN A 8 -6.29 23.85 0.84
C ASN A 8 -7.21 23.24 -0.23
N THR A 9 -8.51 23.42 -0.05
CA THR A 9 -9.54 23.08 -1.03
C THR A 9 -10.14 24.36 -1.61
N ALA A 10 -10.52 24.32 -2.89
CA ALA A 10 -11.29 25.41 -3.48
C ALA A 10 -12.66 25.48 -2.78
N TYR A 11 -13.12 26.70 -2.49
CA TYR A 11 -14.47 26.90 -1.93
C TYR A 11 -15.55 26.57 -2.97
N GLU A 12 -15.36 27.00 -4.22
CA GLU A 12 -16.23 26.69 -5.35
C GLU A 12 -15.44 26.44 -6.63
N GLY A 13 -15.99 25.60 -7.50
CA GLY A 13 -15.46 25.31 -8.83
C GLY A 13 -14.12 24.56 -8.82
N ARG A 14 -13.54 24.41 -10.01
CA ARG A 14 -12.22 23.80 -10.17
C ARG A 14 -11.13 24.86 -10.06
N ASN A 15 -10.28 24.72 -9.04
CA ASN A 15 -9.03 25.46 -8.94
C ASN A 15 -7.86 24.47 -8.87
N ASP A 16 -7.03 24.47 -9.93
CA ASP A 16 -5.86 23.60 -10.04
C ASP A 16 -4.60 24.19 -9.36
N GLN A 17 -4.70 25.41 -8.82
CA GLN A 17 -3.63 26.04 -8.03
C GLN A 17 -3.57 25.47 -6.61
N VAL A 18 -4.72 25.16 -6.02
CA VAL A 18 -4.79 24.50 -4.72
C VAL A 18 -4.59 22.98 -4.85
N ALA A 19 -3.85 22.41 -3.90
CA ALA A 19 -3.45 21.02 -3.98
C ALA A 19 -4.50 20.04 -3.46
N GLY A 20 -5.42 20.48 -2.60
CA GLY A 20 -6.50 19.67 -2.03
C GLY A 20 -7.81 19.77 -2.84
N PHE A 21 -8.60 18.70 -2.81
CA PHE A 21 -9.95 18.67 -3.38
C PHE A 21 -10.77 17.54 -2.79
N PHE A 22 -12.09 17.67 -2.82
CA PHE A 22 -13.01 16.60 -2.45
C PHE A 22 -13.36 15.74 -3.66
N ALA A 23 -13.55 14.44 -3.43
CA ALA A 23 -14.23 13.57 -4.38
C ALA A 23 -15.37 12.84 -3.67
N ARG A 24 -16.47 12.65 -4.41
CA ARG A 24 -17.58 11.81 -4.00
C ARG A 24 -17.52 10.52 -4.78
N ASP A 25 -17.70 9.43 -4.07
CA ASP A 25 -18.02 8.14 -4.66
C ASP A 25 -19.50 8.10 -5.08
N ASN A 26 -19.76 7.81 -6.35
CA ASN A 26 -21.11 7.82 -6.91
C ASN A 26 -21.98 6.63 -6.47
N ASP A 27 -21.39 5.49 -6.10
CA ASP A 27 -22.17 4.31 -5.70
C ASP A 27 -22.52 4.39 -4.20
N THR A 28 -21.59 4.86 -3.36
CA THR A 28 -21.76 4.89 -1.90
C THR A 28 -22.19 6.26 -1.36
N GLY A 29 -22.02 7.32 -2.14
CA GLY A 29 -22.21 8.70 -1.70
C GLY A 29 -21.12 9.22 -0.75
N SER A 30 -20.13 8.39 -0.41
CA SER A 30 -19.07 8.73 0.54
C SER A 30 -18.17 9.83 -0.03
N ILE A 31 -17.77 10.77 0.84
CA ILE A 31 -16.94 11.92 0.46
C ILE A 31 -15.54 11.74 1.05
N TYR A 32 -14.53 12.05 0.24
CA TYR A 32 -13.13 11.91 0.59
C TYR A 32 -12.39 13.22 0.33
N LEU A 33 -11.44 13.55 1.20
CA LEU A 33 -10.42 14.55 0.95
C LEU A 33 -9.25 13.90 0.21
N LEU A 34 -8.87 14.50 -0.90
CA LEU A 34 -7.69 14.13 -1.68
C LEU A 34 -6.71 15.29 -1.73
N HIS A 35 -5.44 14.95 -1.97
CA HIS A 35 -4.37 15.89 -2.19
C HIS A 35 -3.58 15.48 -3.43
N SER A 36 -3.24 16.44 -4.30
CA SER A 36 -2.50 16.19 -5.54
C SER A 36 -1.14 15.51 -5.34
N GLY A 37 -0.61 15.48 -4.11
CA GLY A 37 0.73 15.02 -3.80
C GLY A 37 1.81 16.07 -4.05
N ARG A 38 1.42 17.29 -4.46
CA ARG A 38 2.34 18.43 -4.53
C ARG A 38 2.74 18.83 -3.11
N VAL A 39 3.90 18.37 -2.68
CA VAL A 39 4.50 18.80 -1.41
C VAL A 39 5.30 20.07 -1.68
N GLY A 40 4.89 21.20 -1.11
CA GLY A 40 5.59 22.49 -1.26
C GLY A 40 6.83 22.64 -0.36
N GLY A 41 7.54 23.77 -0.48
CA GLY A 41 8.62 24.16 0.43
C GLY A 41 9.94 24.65 -0.20
N GLY A 42 9.97 24.95 -1.51
CA GLY A 42 11.12 25.58 -2.20
C GLY A 42 12.44 24.78 -2.21
N THR A 43 12.48 23.62 -1.54
CA THR A 43 13.66 22.81 -1.38
C THR A 43 13.86 21.95 -2.63
N LYS A 44 15.03 22.07 -3.26
CA LYS A 44 15.40 21.24 -4.42
C LYS A 44 15.25 19.76 -4.06
N GLY A 45 14.57 18.99 -4.92
CA GLY A 45 14.25 17.57 -4.67
C GLY A 45 12.89 17.32 -4.01
N VAL A 46 12.23 18.34 -3.45
CA VAL A 46 10.85 18.25 -2.96
C VAL A 46 9.89 18.55 -4.11
N GLY A 47 9.28 17.50 -4.68
CA GLY A 47 8.31 17.62 -5.76
C GLY A 47 7.33 16.45 -5.79
N GLN A 48 6.22 16.60 -6.52
CA GLN A 48 5.13 15.62 -6.56
C GLN A 48 5.60 14.21 -6.95
N SER A 49 6.32 14.06 -8.07
CA SER A 49 6.82 12.75 -8.52
C SER A 49 7.80 12.14 -7.50
N ALA A 50 8.66 12.94 -6.87
CA ALA A 50 9.58 12.45 -5.85
C ALA A 50 8.82 11.97 -4.60
N PHE A 51 7.82 12.73 -4.15
CA PHE A 51 6.96 12.34 -3.03
C PHE A 51 6.21 11.05 -3.31
N LEU A 52 5.54 10.94 -4.46
CA LEU A 52 4.76 9.76 -4.82
C LEU A 52 5.64 8.51 -4.95
N THR A 53 6.82 8.66 -5.57
CA THR A 53 7.81 7.59 -5.67
C THR A 53 8.33 7.15 -4.31
N TRP A 54 8.70 8.09 -3.44
CA TRP A 54 9.26 7.78 -2.13
C TRP A 54 8.23 7.10 -1.23
N SER A 55 7.00 7.65 -1.22
CA SER A 55 5.93 7.20 -0.35
C SER A 55 5.22 5.94 -0.85
N ASP A 56 5.35 5.61 -2.14
CA ASP A 56 4.57 4.58 -2.86
C ASP A 56 3.06 4.85 -2.88
N GLN A 57 2.68 6.12 -2.68
CA GLN A 57 1.29 6.52 -2.77
C GLN A 57 0.79 6.34 -4.19
N ARG A 58 -0.41 5.76 -4.32
CA ARG A 58 -1.05 5.48 -5.60
C ARG A 58 -2.16 6.51 -5.85
N PRO A 59 -1.95 7.51 -6.73
CA PRO A 59 -2.99 8.47 -7.03
C PRO A 59 -4.20 7.80 -7.68
N VAL A 60 -5.39 8.19 -7.24
CA VAL A 60 -6.64 7.84 -7.91
C VAL A 60 -6.98 8.88 -8.96
N ASP A 61 -7.58 8.43 -10.05
CA ASP A 61 -8.13 9.29 -11.09
C ASP A 61 -9.57 9.67 -10.68
N VAL A 62 -9.84 10.95 -10.56
CA VAL A 62 -11.16 11.53 -10.23
C VAL A 62 -11.67 12.30 -11.44
N VAL A 63 -12.90 12.02 -11.86
CA VAL A 63 -13.55 12.72 -12.97
C VAL A 63 -14.35 13.89 -12.39
N ASP A 64 -14.12 15.10 -12.88
CA ASP A 64 -14.94 16.25 -12.52
C ASP A 64 -16.21 16.36 -13.37
N SER A 65 -17.07 17.34 -13.08
CA SER A 65 -18.33 17.58 -13.80
C SER A 65 -18.12 17.93 -15.29
N SER A 66 -16.93 18.33 -15.70
CA SER A 66 -16.58 18.60 -17.10
C SER A 66 -16.06 17.36 -17.84
N GLY A 67 -15.96 16.21 -17.16
CA GLY A 67 -15.34 15.00 -17.70
C GLY A 67 -13.81 15.00 -17.64
N SER A 68 -13.21 16.05 -17.07
CA SER A 68 -11.76 16.16 -16.98
C SER A 68 -11.22 15.34 -15.80
N LEU A 69 -10.06 14.70 -16.00
CA LEU A 69 -9.41 13.89 -14.97
C LEU A 69 -8.53 14.75 -14.06
N ARG A 70 -8.67 14.54 -12.75
CA ARG A 70 -7.80 15.07 -11.71
C ARG A 70 -7.26 13.91 -10.88
N LYS A 71 -5.95 13.89 -10.64
CA LYS A 71 -5.31 12.85 -9.82
C LYS A 71 -5.10 13.31 -8.40
N GLY A 72 -5.37 12.43 -7.44
CA GLY A 72 -5.16 12.72 -6.02
C GLY A 72 -4.74 11.50 -5.23
N VAL A 73 -3.89 11.73 -4.24
CA VAL A 73 -3.64 10.80 -3.14
C VAL A 73 -4.76 10.97 -2.13
N LEU A 74 -5.33 9.85 -1.68
CA LEU A 74 -6.34 9.84 -0.64
C LEU A 74 -5.75 10.33 0.69
N VAL A 75 -6.36 11.34 1.30
CA VAL A 75 -5.96 11.87 2.60
C VAL A 75 -6.81 11.23 3.69
N MET A 76 -8.14 11.38 3.59
CA MET A 76 -9.09 10.81 4.54
C MET A 76 -10.50 10.75 3.95
N PRO A 77 -11.38 9.84 4.40
CA PRO A 77 -12.81 10.08 4.31
C PRO A 77 -13.20 11.30 5.15
N ILE A 78 -14.25 12.02 4.77
CA ILE A 78 -14.74 13.19 5.53
C ILE A 78 -15.51 12.76 6.78
N ASP A 79 -16.18 11.62 6.69
CA ASP A 79 -16.96 11.05 7.78
C ASP A 79 -16.40 9.69 8.21
N GLY A 80 -16.75 9.30 9.44
CA GLY A 80 -16.41 7.99 10.01
C GLY A 80 -15.18 7.98 10.92
N ILE A 81 -15.11 6.96 11.77
CA ILE A 81 -14.15 6.84 12.88
C ILE A 81 -12.69 6.74 12.39
N ALA A 82 -12.48 6.27 11.15
CA ALA A 82 -11.15 6.13 10.56
C ALA A 82 -10.59 7.44 9.96
N ALA A 83 -11.42 8.47 9.74
CA ALA A 83 -11.05 9.72 9.05
C ALA A 83 -9.80 10.38 9.64
N SER A 84 -9.79 10.61 10.95
CA SER A 84 -8.67 11.27 11.62
C SER A 84 -7.37 10.46 11.52
N ARG A 85 -7.43 9.12 11.50
CA ARG A 85 -6.23 8.29 11.38
C ARG A 85 -5.64 8.32 9.99
N SER A 86 -6.47 8.27 8.96
CA SER A 86 -6.01 8.42 7.58
C SER A 86 -5.32 9.78 7.38
N ALA A 87 -5.88 10.85 7.95
CA ALA A 87 -5.27 12.18 7.91
C ALA A 87 -3.91 12.23 8.64
N VAL A 88 -3.83 11.71 9.87
CA VAL A 88 -2.58 11.66 10.63
C VAL A 88 -1.53 10.86 9.88
N ARG A 89 -1.89 9.69 9.34
CA ARG A 89 -1.00 8.86 8.52
C ARG A 89 -0.49 9.63 7.30
N TYR A 90 -1.37 10.36 6.61
CA TYR A 90 -0.97 11.17 5.46
C TYR A 90 0.04 12.27 5.86
N ILE A 91 -0.20 12.95 6.98
CA ILE A 91 0.69 13.98 7.53
C ILE A 91 2.05 13.36 7.89
N ASP A 92 2.05 12.21 8.58
CA ASP A 92 3.27 11.51 8.98
C ASP A 92 4.11 11.12 7.75
N ILE A 93 3.48 10.63 6.68
CA ILE A 93 4.16 10.31 5.42
C ILE A 93 4.85 11.55 4.84
N ILE A 94 4.21 12.72 4.88
CA ILE A 94 4.82 13.97 4.39
C ILE A 94 5.98 14.41 5.28
N VAL A 95 5.83 14.30 6.60
CA VAL A 95 6.91 14.63 7.56
C VAL A 95 8.13 13.75 7.30
N GLN A 96 7.91 12.43 7.20
CA GLN A 96 8.98 11.47 6.94
C GLN A 96 9.63 11.69 5.56
N PHE A 97 8.84 12.03 4.53
CA PHE A 97 9.38 12.40 3.23
C PHE A 97 10.31 13.62 3.32
N LYS A 98 9.88 14.68 4.01
CA LYS A 98 10.69 15.89 4.20
C LYS A 98 11.99 15.59 4.97
N LEU A 99 11.96 14.67 5.94
CA LEU A 99 13.17 14.21 6.63
C LEU A 99 14.11 13.45 5.70
N ALA A 100 13.58 12.52 4.89
CA ALA A 100 14.35 11.76 3.91
C ALA A 100 15.00 12.66 2.85
N VAL A 101 14.30 13.71 2.39
CA VAL A 101 14.88 14.70 1.47
C VAL A 101 16.06 15.43 2.13
N ARG A 102 15.94 15.85 3.39
CA ARG A 102 17.03 16.51 4.13
C ARG A 102 18.23 15.59 4.36
N ALA A 103 17.98 14.28 4.48
CA ALA A 103 19.02 13.27 4.59
C ALA A 103 19.74 12.95 3.26
N GLY A 104 19.22 13.44 2.12
CA GLY A 104 19.80 13.20 0.80
C GLY A 104 19.35 11.90 0.13
N ASP A 105 18.32 11.22 0.67
CA ASP A 105 17.86 9.91 0.17
C ASP A 105 17.35 9.98 -1.28
N MET A 106 16.93 11.17 -1.74
CA MET A 106 16.41 11.40 -3.09
C MET A 106 17.50 11.40 -4.18
N GLU A 107 18.77 11.50 -3.81
CA GLU A 107 19.89 11.57 -4.76
C GLU A 107 20.58 10.20 -4.92
N THR A 108 20.03 9.16 -4.29
CA THR A 108 20.58 7.81 -4.37
C THR A 108 20.26 7.16 -5.73
N ARG A 109 21.17 6.32 -6.24
CA ARG A 109 20.93 5.53 -7.46
C ARG A 109 19.69 4.65 -7.33
N GLU A 110 19.43 4.11 -6.13
CA GLU A 110 18.25 3.28 -5.87
C GLU A 110 16.95 4.09 -6.00
N PHE A 111 16.92 5.32 -5.49
CA PHE A 111 15.76 6.20 -5.63
C PHE A 111 15.50 6.57 -7.09
N HIS A 112 16.53 6.94 -7.85
CA HIS A 112 16.36 7.24 -9.28
C HIS A 112 15.84 6.05 -10.08
N ARG A 113 16.26 4.83 -9.76
CA ARG A 113 15.71 3.61 -10.36
C ARG A 113 14.22 3.45 -10.01
N LYS A 114 13.88 3.57 -8.72
CA LYS A 114 12.49 3.47 -8.25
C LYS A 114 11.59 4.53 -8.89
N LYS A 115 12.09 5.75 -9.06
CA LYS A 115 11.39 6.84 -9.74
C LYS A 115 11.10 6.51 -11.20
N LYS A 116 12.09 5.97 -11.91
CA LYS A 116 11.90 5.51 -13.29
C LYS A 116 10.84 4.42 -13.39
N GLU A 117 10.92 3.39 -12.53
CA GLU A 117 9.91 2.31 -12.47
C GLU A 117 8.50 2.86 -12.20
N PHE A 118 8.38 3.84 -11.30
CA PHE A 118 7.12 4.52 -11.00
C PHE A 118 6.59 5.27 -12.23
N ASP A 119 7.42 6.10 -12.87
CA ASP A 119 7.03 6.89 -14.02
C ASP A 119 6.61 6.00 -15.21
N ASP A 120 7.34 4.90 -15.46
CA ASP A 120 7.03 3.91 -16.50
C ASP A 120 5.65 3.26 -16.25
N PHE A 121 5.38 2.79 -15.02
CA PHE A 121 4.11 2.17 -14.65
C PHE A 121 2.91 3.12 -14.84
N TYR A 122 3.04 4.38 -14.40
CA TYR A 122 1.95 5.34 -14.52
C TYR A 122 1.85 5.96 -15.93
N SER A 123 2.86 5.84 -16.77
CA SER A 123 2.78 6.19 -18.19
C SER A 123 1.95 5.17 -18.95
N GLU A 124 2.20 3.87 -18.74
CA GLU A 124 1.45 2.77 -19.36
C GLU A 124 -0.05 2.81 -18.97
N ALA A 125 -0.34 3.09 -17.70
CA ALA A 125 -1.72 3.13 -17.19
C ALA A 125 -2.58 4.28 -17.78
N ARG A 126 -1.98 5.32 -18.38
CA ARG A 126 -2.73 6.46 -18.94
C ARG A 126 -3.51 6.12 -20.22
N GLY A 127 -3.16 5.05 -20.92
CA GLY A 127 -3.80 4.67 -22.19
C GLY A 127 -5.18 4.00 -22.05
N ARG A 128 -5.57 3.56 -20.85
CA ARG A 128 -6.84 2.88 -20.58
C ARG A 128 -7.43 3.35 -19.26
N ARG A 129 -8.49 4.16 -19.26
CA ARG A 129 -9.48 4.17 -18.15
C ARG A 129 -10.73 4.98 -18.47
N MET A 130 -11.87 4.29 -18.38
CA MET A 130 -13.20 4.85 -18.22
C MET A 130 -13.83 4.15 -17.01
N GLY A 131 -14.25 4.91 -15.99
CA GLY A 131 -14.99 4.45 -14.82
C GLY A 131 -14.21 3.59 -13.80
N ARG A 132 -13.92 4.13 -12.61
CA ARG A 132 -13.46 3.34 -11.45
C ARG A 132 -14.56 3.28 -10.38
N ARG A 133 -14.66 2.12 -9.73
CA ARG A 133 -15.75 1.70 -8.83
C ARG A 133 -15.48 2.09 -7.37
N SER A 134 -16.55 2.34 -6.64
CA SER A 134 -16.64 2.66 -5.21
C SER A 134 -15.70 1.94 -4.24
N ALA A 135 -15.60 0.62 -4.35
CA ALA A 135 -14.82 -0.20 -3.44
C ALA A 135 -13.31 0.12 -3.44
N GLU A 136 -12.78 0.76 -4.49
CA GLU A 136 -11.33 1.01 -4.63
C GLU A 136 -10.84 2.17 -3.72
N ILE A 137 -11.69 3.13 -3.38
CA ILE A 137 -11.27 4.29 -2.56
C ILE A 137 -11.19 3.93 -1.07
N ASP A 138 -12.22 3.28 -0.52
CA ASP A 138 -12.17 2.76 0.85
C ASP A 138 -11.06 1.69 0.99
N TYR A 139 -10.89 0.86 -0.06
CA TYR A 139 -9.75 -0.05 -0.18
C TYR A 139 -8.42 0.67 0.00
N LEU A 140 -8.17 1.78 -0.71
CA LEU A 140 -6.88 2.49 -0.64
C LEU A 140 -6.58 3.09 0.74
N SER A 141 -7.61 3.62 1.43
CA SER A 141 -7.45 4.15 2.80
C SER A 141 -6.97 3.07 3.75
N ARG A 142 -7.69 1.93 3.74
CA ARG A 142 -7.50 0.86 4.72
C ARG A 142 -6.40 -0.13 4.35
N HIS A 143 -6.06 -0.23 3.07
CA HIS A 143 -4.93 -1.02 2.57
C HIS A 143 -3.62 -0.55 3.20
N GLY A 144 -3.41 0.76 3.31
CA GLY A 144 -2.22 1.34 3.92
C GLY A 144 -2.00 0.87 5.35
N GLU A 145 -3.06 0.83 6.17
CA GLU A 145 -2.99 0.33 7.55
C GLU A 145 -2.55 -1.14 7.62
N VAL A 146 -3.04 -1.97 6.69
CA VAL A 146 -2.69 -3.39 6.64
C VAL A 146 -1.25 -3.59 6.21
N VAL A 147 -0.76 -2.82 5.23
CA VAL A 147 0.65 -2.85 4.80
C VAL A 147 1.58 -2.40 5.93
N ASP A 148 1.21 -1.35 6.69
CA ASP A 148 2.00 -0.88 7.82
C ASP A 148 2.05 -1.94 8.95
N ALA A 149 0.91 -2.57 9.26
CA ALA A 149 0.86 -3.68 10.21
C ALA A 149 1.64 -4.91 9.72
N LEU A 150 1.66 -5.15 8.41
CA LEU A 150 2.44 -6.23 7.79
C LEU A 150 3.94 -5.98 7.91
N ASN A 151 4.38 -4.75 7.65
CA ASN A 151 5.77 -4.34 7.83
C ASN A 151 6.21 -4.51 9.29
N ALA A 152 5.43 -3.96 10.23
CA ALA A 152 5.70 -4.11 11.66
C ALA A 152 5.74 -5.59 12.10
N TRP A 153 4.81 -6.41 11.59
CA TRP A 153 4.80 -7.84 11.85
C TRP A 153 6.05 -8.54 11.29
N ARG A 154 6.42 -8.28 10.03
CA ARG A 154 7.54 -8.97 9.38
C ARG A 154 8.88 -8.57 9.99
N THR A 155 9.04 -7.32 10.39
CA THR A 155 10.25 -6.78 11.03
C THR A 155 10.36 -7.13 12.51
N SER A 156 9.27 -7.58 13.15
CA SER A 156 9.32 -8.12 14.52
C SER A 156 10.02 -9.48 14.63
N ASP A 157 10.13 -10.21 13.51
CA ASP A 157 10.91 -11.44 13.41
C ASP A 157 12.24 -11.15 12.70
N LEU A 158 13.29 -11.93 12.97
CA LEU A 158 14.58 -11.80 12.30
C LEU A 158 14.40 -11.91 10.77
N LEU A 159 14.87 -10.89 10.06
CA LEU A 159 15.03 -10.94 8.61
C LEU A 159 16.18 -11.91 8.25
N PRO A 160 16.19 -12.47 7.04
CA PRO A 160 17.36 -13.18 6.53
C PRO A 160 18.63 -12.32 6.67
N LYS A 161 19.80 -12.93 6.81
CA LYS A 161 21.06 -12.19 6.96
C LYS A 161 21.26 -11.25 5.75
N GLY A 162 21.44 -9.96 6.01
CA GLY A 162 21.53 -8.93 4.96
C GLY A 162 20.19 -8.58 4.29
N GLY A 163 19.08 -9.03 4.87
CA GLY A 163 17.73 -8.81 4.39
C GLY A 163 17.25 -7.39 4.68
N ARG A 164 16.53 -6.80 3.72
CA ARG A 164 15.86 -5.49 3.86
C ARG A 164 14.44 -5.55 3.33
N VAL A 165 13.51 -4.87 4.01
CA VAL A 165 12.14 -4.69 3.51
C VAL A 165 12.17 -3.68 2.37
N VAL A 166 11.43 -3.97 1.29
CA VAL A 166 11.29 -3.12 0.12
C VAL A 166 9.82 -2.95 -0.26
N LYS A 167 9.50 -1.83 -0.90
CA LYS A 167 8.18 -1.53 -1.48
C LYS A 167 8.36 -0.68 -2.74
N ASN A 168 7.50 -0.89 -3.74
CA ASN A 168 7.47 -0.08 -4.96
C ASN A 168 6.04 -0.03 -5.56
N ALA A 169 5.89 0.54 -6.75
CA ALA A 169 4.58 0.63 -7.41
C ALA A 169 3.97 -0.74 -7.79
N LEU A 170 4.80 -1.78 -7.93
CA LEU A 170 4.43 -3.10 -8.45
C LEU A 170 4.13 -4.13 -7.35
N ILE A 171 4.76 -3.99 -6.18
CA ILE A 171 4.55 -4.88 -5.02
C ILE A 171 4.18 -4.09 -3.78
N ASP A 172 3.25 -4.62 -2.98
CA ASP A 172 2.83 -3.96 -1.74
C ASP A 172 3.95 -4.01 -0.68
N MET A 173 4.62 -5.17 -0.55
CA MET A 173 5.81 -5.33 0.29
C MET A 173 6.65 -6.52 -0.18
N GLY A 174 7.97 -6.46 0.02
CA GLY A 174 8.88 -7.57 -0.20
C GLY A 174 10.07 -7.55 0.77
N VAL A 175 10.84 -8.63 0.75
CA VAL A 175 12.14 -8.72 1.43
C VAL A 175 13.18 -9.05 0.38
N THR A 176 14.27 -8.28 0.34
CA THR A 176 15.41 -8.56 -0.53
C THR A 176 16.64 -8.92 0.27
N VAL A 177 17.48 -9.80 -0.27
CA VAL A 177 18.84 -10.03 0.20
C VAL A 177 19.77 -9.62 -0.94
N GLY A 178 20.54 -8.56 -0.75
CA GLY A 178 21.27 -7.92 -1.84
C GLY A 178 20.33 -7.36 -2.91
N ARG A 179 20.30 -8.00 -4.09
CA ARG A 179 19.40 -7.64 -5.21
C ARG A 179 18.25 -8.61 -5.41
N ASP A 180 18.28 -9.75 -4.73
CA ASP A 180 17.32 -10.83 -4.96
C ASP A 180 16.09 -10.65 -4.07
N LEU A 181 14.91 -10.69 -4.68
CA LEU A 181 13.63 -10.64 -3.98
C LEU A 181 13.31 -12.04 -3.42
N VAL A 182 13.58 -12.22 -2.13
CA VAL A 182 13.44 -13.51 -1.45
C VAL A 182 12.04 -13.73 -0.87
N GLU A 183 11.30 -12.65 -0.60
CA GLU A 183 9.90 -12.72 -0.19
C GLU A 183 9.09 -11.64 -0.91
N VAL A 184 7.87 -11.96 -1.31
CA VAL A 184 6.90 -11.01 -1.87
C VAL A 184 5.55 -11.19 -1.21
N PHE A 185 4.93 -10.06 -0.87
CA PHE A 185 3.64 -9.99 -0.20
C PHE A 185 2.67 -9.17 -1.04
N GLU A 186 1.45 -9.70 -1.19
CA GLU A 186 0.34 -8.99 -1.80
C GLU A 186 -0.83 -8.94 -0.83
N VAL A 187 -1.33 -7.73 -0.55
CA VAL A 187 -2.39 -7.48 0.41
C VAL A 187 -3.69 -7.23 -0.33
N LYS A 188 -4.74 -8.00 -0.01
CA LYS A 188 -6.11 -7.69 -0.44
C LYS A 188 -7.01 -7.52 0.78
N THR A 189 -7.87 -6.51 0.76
CA THR A 189 -8.84 -6.26 1.83
C THR A 189 -10.18 -6.99 1.63
N SER A 190 -10.27 -7.80 0.58
CA SER A 190 -11.41 -8.66 0.24
C SER A 190 -10.91 -10.00 -0.27
N THR A 191 -11.76 -11.02 -0.18
CA THR A 191 -11.56 -12.38 -0.71
C THR A 191 -12.36 -12.65 -1.99
N ALA A 192 -12.91 -11.62 -2.62
CA ALA A 192 -13.58 -11.74 -3.90
C ALA A 192 -12.66 -12.40 -4.94
N ARG A 193 -13.25 -13.22 -5.83
CA ARG A 193 -12.47 -14.01 -6.79
C ARG A 193 -11.58 -13.14 -7.69
N SER A 194 -12.08 -11.98 -8.13
CA SER A 194 -11.31 -11.02 -8.92
C SER A 194 -10.05 -10.55 -8.18
N ASP A 195 -10.19 -10.19 -6.90
CA ASP A 195 -9.08 -9.69 -6.10
C ASP A 195 -8.02 -10.78 -5.89
N LEU A 196 -8.46 -12.01 -5.67
CA LEU A 196 -7.58 -13.16 -5.52
C LEU A 196 -6.89 -13.55 -6.83
N TYR A 197 -7.56 -13.50 -7.97
CA TYR A 197 -6.92 -13.74 -9.26
C TYR A 197 -5.85 -12.69 -9.56
N THR A 198 -6.17 -11.41 -9.34
CA THR A 198 -5.21 -10.32 -9.49
C THR A 198 -4.02 -10.50 -8.55
N ALA A 199 -4.26 -10.83 -7.28
CA ALA A 199 -3.21 -11.06 -6.30
C ALA A 199 -2.28 -12.23 -6.68
N ILE A 200 -2.87 -13.35 -7.11
CA ILE A 200 -2.11 -14.51 -7.58
C ILE A 200 -1.25 -14.11 -8.78
N GLY A 201 -1.82 -13.40 -9.76
CA GLY A 201 -1.07 -12.90 -10.91
C GLY A 201 0.14 -12.04 -10.50
N GLN A 202 -0.08 -11.05 -9.63
CA GLN A 202 0.99 -10.16 -9.13
C GLN A 202 2.09 -10.96 -8.41
N LEU A 203 1.72 -11.89 -7.52
CA LEU A 203 2.68 -12.71 -6.79
C LEU A 203 3.51 -13.60 -7.72
N MET A 204 2.89 -14.17 -8.76
CA MET A 204 3.60 -15.03 -9.71
C MET A 204 4.52 -14.25 -10.63
N VAL A 205 4.11 -13.05 -11.06
CA VAL A 205 4.92 -12.18 -11.94
C VAL A 205 6.09 -11.57 -11.19
N HIS A 206 5.83 -11.01 -9.99
CA HIS A 206 6.86 -10.26 -9.25
C HIS A 206 7.71 -11.14 -8.34
N GLY A 207 7.19 -12.27 -7.88
CA GLY A 207 7.95 -13.30 -7.16
C GLY A 207 8.48 -14.39 -8.09
N ALA A 208 8.95 -14.08 -9.30
CA ALA A 208 9.25 -15.09 -10.32
C ALA A 208 10.40 -16.05 -9.96
N ALA A 209 11.31 -15.66 -9.07
CA ALA A 209 12.40 -16.52 -8.62
C ALA A 209 11.84 -17.80 -7.95
N ALA A 210 12.49 -18.94 -8.20
CA ALA A 210 11.98 -20.26 -7.80
C ALA A 210 11.88 -20.42 -6.28
N ASP A 211 12.81 -19.80 -5.55
CA ASP A 211 12.93 -19.77 -4.09
C ASP A 211 12.24 -18.56 -3.44
N CYS A 212 11.65 -17.66 -4.24
CA CYS A 212 10.91 -16.52 -3.72
C CYS A 212 9.67 -17.02 -2.96
N ARG A 213 9.60 -16.68 -1.68
CA ARG A 213 8.45 -16.95 -0.83
C ARG A 213 7.32 -16.00 -1.20
N ARG A 214 6.23 -16.54 -1.74
CA ARG A 214 5.04 -15.76 -2.14
C ARG A 214 3.99 -15.83 -1.04
N VAL A 215 3.55 -14.68 -0.55
CA VAL A 215 2.57 -14.59 0.54
C VAL A 215 1.39 -13.71 0.13
N ILE A 216 0.19 -14.26 0.22
CA ILE A 216 -1.04 -13.48 0.11
C ILE A 216 -1.57 -13.15 1.50
N VAL A 217 -1.94 -11.88 1.71
CA VAL A 217 -2.40 -11.36 3.00
C VAL A 217 -3.88 -10.96 2.88
N LEU A 218 -4.76 -11.68 3.59
CA LEU A 218 -6.22 -11.60 3.41
C LEU A 218 -6.99 -11.35 4.72
N PRO A 219 -8.23 -10.82 4.67
CA PRO A 219 -9.04 -10.59 5.85
C PRO A 219 -9.34 -11.91 6.57
N HIS A 220 -9.26 -11.91 7.91
CA HIS A 220 -9.45 -13.11 8.72
C HIS A 220 -10.89 -13.63 8.69
N LYS A 221 -11.88 -12.73 8.71
CA LYS A 221 -13.30 -13.08 8.82
C LYS A 221 -13.89 -13.60 7.51
N GLU A 222 -13.23 -13.34 6.39
CA GLU A 222 -13.76 -13.71 5.07
C GLU A 222 -13.31 -15.11 4.63
N ILE A 223 -14.27 -15.80 4.01
CA ILE A 223 -14.12 -17.17 3.52
C ILE A 223 -13.47 -17.11 2.14
N ILE A 224 -12.41 -17.91 1.97
CA ILE A 224 -11.78 -18.13 0.65
C ILE A 224 -12.48 -19.32 0.01
N ALA A 225 -12.91 -19.18 -1.24
CA ALA A 225 -13.48 -20.28 -2.01
C ALA A 225 -12.51 -21.49 -2.04
N SER A 226 -13.06 -22.70 -1.96
CA SER A 226 -12.28 -23.93 -1.76
C SER A 226 -11.31 -24.22 -2.91
N ASP A 227 -11.74 -23.96 -4.14
CA ASP A 227 -10.94 -24.04 -5.35
C ASP A 227 -9.75 -23.06 -5.33
N LEU A 228 -9.98 -21.82 -4.86
CA LEU A 228 -8.92 -20.82 -4.71
C LEU A 228 -7.95 -21.20 -3.60
N LYS A 229 -8.42 -21.77 -2.49
CA LYS A 229 -7.56 -22.30 -1.43
C LYS A 229 -6.65 -23.42 -1.97
N ALA A 230 -7.20 -24.32 -2.78
CA ALA A 230 -6.44 -25.37 -3.45
C ALA A 230 -5.44 -24.80 -4.46
N ALA A 231 -5.82 -23.75 -5.21
CA ALA A 231 -4.92 -23.05 -6.12
C ALA A 231 -3.73 -22.41 -5.39
N LEU A 232 -3.97 -21.70 -4.28
CA LEU A 232 -2.89 -21.12 -3.46
C LEU A 232 -1.91 -22.20 -2.98
N GLN A 233 -2.42 -23.35 -2.52
CA GLN A 233 -1.58 -24.47 -2.11
C GLN A 233 -0.74 -25.03 -3.27
N ARG A 234 -1.38 -25.27 -4.43
CA ARG A 234 -0.70 -25.79 -5.63
C ARG A 234 0.40 -24.86 -6.15
N LEU A 235 0.16 -23.55 -6.07
CA LEU A 235 1.11 -22.51 -6.47
C LEU A 235 2.15 -22.17 -5.39
N ARG A 236 2.10 -22.86 -4.24
CA ARG A 236 2.96 -22.60 -3.07
C ARG A 236 2.89 -21.15 -2.60
N ILE A 237 1.71 -20.56 -2.68
CA ILE A 237 1.42 -19.22 -2.13
C ILE A 237 0.96 -19.40 -0.69
N GLU A 238 1.73 -18.84 0.24
CA GLU A 238 1.39 -18.86 1.65
C GLU A 238 0.25 -17.90 1.97
N LEU A 239 -0.62 -18.31 2.89
CA LEU A 239 -1.71 -17.48 3.36
C LEU A 239 -1.41 -16.90 4.74
N LEU A 240 -1.37 -15.57 4.80
CA LEU A 240 -1.36 -14.78 6.02
C LEU A 240 -2.72 -14.11 6.18
N LYS A 241 -3.19 -13.98 7.42
CA LYS A 241 -4.49 -13.37 7.73
C LYS A 241 -4.30 -12.12 8.57
N PHE A 242 -5.16 -11.13 8.39
CA PHE A 242 -5.20 -9.95 9.22
C PHE A 242 -6.60 -9.69 9.81
N LYS A 243 -6.64 -9.08 10.98
CA LYS A 243 -7.84 -8.41 11.50
C LYS A 243 -7.72 -6.94 11.21
N LEU A 244 -8.83 -6.35 10.82
CA LEU A 244 -8.94 -4.92 10.59
C LEU A 244 -10.24 -4.49 11.25
N ASP A 245 -10.10 -3.78 12.36
CA ASP A 245 -11.21 -3.17 13.07
C ASP A 245 -11.20 -1.66 12.82
N GLU A 246 -12.08 -0.93 13.49
CA GLU A 246 -12.15 0.52 13.40
C GLU A 246 -10.92 1.21 13.98
N ARG A 247 -10.06 0.50 14.70
CA ARG A 247 -8.92 1.04 15.46
C ARG A 247 -7.58 0.79 14.80
N LYS A 248 -7.39 -0.40 14.23
CA LYS A 248 -6.12 -0.81 13.63
C LYS A 248 -6.23 -2.04 12.75
N ALA A 249 -5.25 -2.19 11.87
CA ALA A 249 -4.88 -3.48 11.30
C ALA A 249 -4.00 -4.28 12.27
N THR A 250 -4.11 -5.61 12.25
CA THR A 250 -3.24 -6.52 13.00
C THR A 250 -3.05 -7.82 12.23
N ILE A 251 -1.80 -8.19 11.97
CA ILE A 251 -1.46 -9.47 11.34
C ILE A 251 -1.60 -10.61 12.36
N LEU A 252 -2.26 -11.68 11.96
CA LEU A 252 -2.43 -12.87 12.77
C LEU A 252 -1.24 -13.81 12.56
N ARG A 253 -0.43 -13.97 13.63
CA ARG A 253 0.61 -15.00 13.66
C ARG A 253 -0.04 -16.39 13.54
N ARG A 254 0.47 -17.23 12.65
CA ARG A 254 0.16 -18.66 12.68
C ARG A 254 0.64 -19.20 14.03
N ARG A 255 -0.25 -19.81 14.82
CA ARG A 255 0.19 -20.65 15.93
C ARG A 255 1.01 -21.78 15.34
N THR A 256 2.31 -21.77 15.56
CA THR A 256 3.15 -22.94 15.36
C THR A 256 2.73 -23.97 16.42
N ASN A 257 2.07 -25.04 16.01
CA ASN A 257 1.85 -26.20 16.87
C ASN A 257 3.21 -26.86 17.11
N ASN A 258 3.96 -26.38 18.09
CA ASN A 258 5.16 -27.02 18.60
C ASN A 258 4.84 -27.57 20.00
N SER A 259 3.99 -28.59 20.05
CA SER A 259 3.86 -29.47 21.23
C SER A 259 3.66 -30.90 20.73
N LYS A 260 4.78 -31.59 20.54
CA LYS A 260 4.94 -33.07 20.51
C LYS A 260 6.36 -33.38 20.04
N ARG A 261 7.33 -33.11 20.91
CA ARG A 261 8.69 -33.69 20.89
C ARG A 261 9.40 -33.26 22.17
N ASP A 262 8.81 -33.63 23.31
CA ASP A 262 9.51 -33.68 24.59
C ASP A 262 8.70 -34.58 25.53
N THR A 263 8.92 -35.89 25.38
CA THR A 263 8.61 -36.96 26.35
C THR A 263 9.04 -38.28 25.73
N LEU A 264 10.35 -38.45 25.51
CA LEU A 264 10.98 -39.77 25.39
C LEU A 264 12.51 -39.66 25.48
N LYS A 265 12.99 -38.98 26.53
CA LYS A 265 14.34 -39.19 27.08
C LYS A 265 14.33 -38.85 28.58
N ARG A 266 14.16 -39.89 29.40
CA ARG A 266 14.81 -40.11 30.70
C ARG A 266 14.39 -41.50 31.18
N GLY A 267 15.33 -42.45 31.10
CA GLY A 267 15.29 -43.72 31.84
C GLY A 267 15.56 -43.48 33.34
N PRO A 268 15.80 -44.52 34.15
CA PRO A 268 16.47 -45.78 33.81
C PRO A 268 15.54 -46.97 33.55
#